data_AF-A0A844QLF5-F1
#
_entry.id   AF-A0A844QLF5-F1
#
_cell.length_a   1.000
_cell.length_b   1.000
_cell.length_c   1.000
_cell.angle_alpha   90.00
_cell.angle_beta   90.00
_cell.angle_gamma   90.00
#
_symmetry.space_group_name_H-M   'P 1'
#
loop_
_entity.id
_entity.type
_entity.pdbx_description
1 polymer ?
#
loop_
_entity_poly.entity_id
_entity_poly.type
_entity_poly.pdbx_seq_one_letter_code
_entity_poly.pdbx_strand_id
1 'polypeptide(L)'
;MSKGVELTWAGGENSFLLTIELLRALQERCDAGPAFVLKRLSTGQWTVDDVVQPIRLGLEGGGMDKAEARKMVKKHVEDEPLGASVMTAHAVLAAALYGVEDDPVGESEAGEATSRNLSRADDGASPASTDGPE
;
A
#
# COMPACT_ATOMS: atom_id res chain seq x y z
N MET A 1 -0.75 3.79 20.12
CA MET A 1 0.50 4.23 19.43
C MET A 1 0.14 4.38 17.96
N SER A 2 0.49 5.48 17.31
CA SER A 2 0.28 5.61 15.86
C SER A 2 1.13 4.54 15.15
N LYS A 3 0.48 3.57 14.50
CA LYS A 3 1.17 2.56 13.68
C LYS A 3 1.46 3.18 12.32
N GLY A 4 2.69 3.00 11.82
CA GLY A 4 3.06 3.34 10.45
C GLY A 4 2.54 2.30 9.44
N VAL A 5 2.84 2.50 8.16
CA VAL A 5 2.58 1.53 7.08
C VAL A 5 3.88 1.20 6.37
N GLU A 6 4.11 -0.09 6.11
CA GLU A 6 5.18 -0.57 5.25
C GLU A 6 4.65 -0.71 3.83
N LEU A 7 5.34 -0.14 2.84
CA LEU A 7 4.97 -0.24 1.43
C LEU A 7 6.17 -0.63 0.59
N THR A 8 5.98 -1.57 -0.35
CA THR A 8 6.92 -1.76 -1.45
C THR A 8 6.81 -0.58 -2.42
N TRP A 9 7.78 0.34 -2.35
CA TRP A 9 7.79 1.59 -3.10
C TRP A 9 9.20 1.94 -3.58
N ALA A 10 9.32 2.60 -4.74
CA ALA A 10 10.62 2.98 -5.33
C ALA A 10 11.63 1.82 -5.48
N GLY A 11 11.14 0.58 -5.64
CA GLY A 11 11.96 -0.62 -5.81
C GLY A 11 12.43 -1.29 -4.51
N GLY A 12 11.86 -0.95 -3.36
CA GLY A 12 12.15 -1.61 -2.09
C GLY A 12 11.08 -1.42 -1.01
N GLU A 13 11.25 -2.08 0.13
CA GLU A 13 10.40 -1.90 1.32
C GLU A 13 10.72 -0.56 1.98
N ASN A 14 9.69 0.25 2.26
CA ASN A 14 9.83 1.53 2.93
C ASN A 14 8.77 1.67 4.03
N SER A 15 9.23 2.09 5.20
CA SER A 15 8.40 2.44 6.34
C SER A 15 7.92 3.88 6.22
N PHE A 16 6.62 4.09 6.39
CA PHE A 16 6.01 5.42 6.43
C PHE A 16 5.28 5.61 7.75
N LEU A 17 5.50 6.74 8.42
CA LEU A 17 4.79 7.09 9.65
C LEU A 17 4.52 8.59 9.70
N LEU A 18 3.27 8.95 9.96
CA LEU A 18 2.87 10.33 10.24
C LEU A 18 2.47 10.44 11.72
N THR A 19 3.37 10.99 12.53
CA THR A 19 3.06 11.35 13.92
C THR A 19 2.11 12.55 13.96
N ILE A 20 1.56 12.87 15.13
CA ILE A 20 0.71 14.07 15.30
C ILE A 20 1.44 15.36 14.89
N GLU A 21 2.73 15.47 15.20
CA GLU A 21 3.53 16.63 14.80
C GLU A 21 3.74 16.70 13.28
N LEU A 22 3.95 15.56 12.62
CA LEU A 22 4.04 15.50 11.16
C LEU A 22 2.70 15.76 10.48
N LEU A 23 1.58 15.34 11.09
CA LEU A 23 0.24 15.71 10.62
C LEU A 23 -0.02 17.21 10.75
N ARG A 24 0.47 17.87 11.82
CA ARG A 24 0.41 19.35 11.93
C ARG A 24 1.22 20.02 10.82
N ALA A 25 2.45 19.56 10.59
CA ALA A 25 3.28 20.05 9.49
C ALA A 25 2.62 19.83 8.12
N LEU A 26 1.97 18.67 7.91
CA LEU A 26 1.21 18.38 6.70
C LEU A 26 0.08 19.39 6.49
N GLN A 27 -0.69 19.72 7.53
CA GLN A 27 -1.76 20.72 7.46
C GLN A 27 -1.23 22.09 7.03
N GLU A 28 -0.13 22.55 7.63
CA GLU A 28 0.49 23.82 7.28
C GLU A 28 0.94 23.87 5.81
N ARG A 29 1.41 22.74 5.27
CA ARG A 29 1.86 22.66 3.87
C ARG A 29 0.70 22.55 2.88
N CYS A 30 -0.36 21.83 3.22
CA CYS A 30 -1.50 21.58 2.34
C CYS A 30 -2.63 22.62 2.48
N ASP A 31 -2.49 23.53 3.45
CA ASP A 31 -3.53 24.49 3.88
C ASP A 31 -4.89 23.83 4.12
N ALA A 32 -4.87 22.63 4.72
CA ALA A 32 -6.05 21.79 4.89
C ALA A 32 -5.87 20.74 5.97
N GLY A 33 -6.97 20.36 6.63
CA GLY A 33 -7.00 19.24 7.57
C GLY A 33 -6.70 17.88 6.89
N PRO A 34 -6.12 16.89 7.59
CA PRO A 34 -5.72 15.61 7.01
C PRO A 34 -6.86 14.85 6.33
N ALA A 35 -8.06 14.84 6.93
CA ALA A 35 -9.24 14.19 6.33
C ALA A 35 -9.68 14.88 5.02
N PHE A 36 -9.49 16.19 4.91
CA PHE A 36 -9.79 16.93 3.69
C PHE A 36 -8.76 16.64 2.59
N VAL A 37 -7.47 16.61 2.95
CA VAL A 37 -6.39 16.16 2.05
C VAL A 37 -6.67 14.75 1.54
N LEU A 38 -7.02 13.81 2.41
CA LEU A 38 -7.36 12.45 2.02
C LEU A 38 -8.56 12.38 1.08
N LYS A 39 -9.60 13.18 1.33
CA LYS A 39 -10.76 13.31 0.43
C LYS A 39 -10.36 13.86 -0.95
N ARG A 40 -9.49 14.88 -1.00
CA ARG A 40 -8.99 15.45 -2.26
C ARG A 40 -8.20 14.40 -3.05
N LEU A 41 -7.33 13.65 -2.39
CA LEU A 41 -6.63 12.50 -2.97
C LEU A 41 -7.60 11.46 -3.54
N SER A 42 -8.63 11.09 -2.78
CA SER A 42 -9.64 10.09 -3.17
C SER A 42 -10.51 10.52 -4.35
N THR A 43 -10.78 11.82 -4.48
CA THR A 43 -11.73 12.36 -5.48
C THR A 43 -11.05 13.00 -6.68
N GLY A 44 -9.71 12.95 -6.75
CA GLY A 44 -8.95 13.57 -7.84
C GLY A 44 -8.88 15.10 -7.79
N GLN A 45 -9.26 15.71 -6.67
CA GLN A 45 -9.21 17.17 -6.45
C GLN A 45 -7.94 17.60 -5.70
N TRP A 46 -6.91 16.76 -5.71
CA TRP A 46 -5.66 16.96 -4.99
C TRP A 46 -4.82 18.09 -5.59
N THR A 47 -4.08 18.77 -4.72
CA THR A 47 -3.01 19.69 -5.09
C THR A 47 -1.68 18.95 -5.15
N VAL A 48 -0.62 19.60 -5.64
CA VAL A 48 0.72 18.99 -5.67
C VAL A 48 1.18 18.60 -4.26
N ASP A 49 1.00 19.48 -3.28
CA ASP A 49 1.41 19.22 -1.90
C ASP A 49 0.59 18.12 -1.21
N ASP A 50 -0.66 17.91 -1.63
CA ASP A 50 -1.45 16.77 -1.14
C ASP A 50 -0.82 15.43 -1.51
N VAL A 51 -0.05 15.36 -2.61
CA VAL A 51 0.63 14.13 -3.05
C VAL A 51 2.04 14.07 -2.48
N VAL A 52 2.80 15.16 -2.59
CA VAL A 52 4.22 15.19 -2.25
C VAL A 52 4.46 15.11 -0.74
N GLN A 53 3.70 15.86 0.06
CA GLN A 53 4.00 16.02 1.49
C GLN A 53 3.69 14.77 2.32
N PRO A 54 2.58 14.02 2.11
CA PRO A 54 2.36 12.78 2.86
C PRO A 54 3.48 11.76 2.66
N ILE A 55 3.99 11.63 1.42
CA ILE A 55 5.08 10.70 1.10
C ILE A 55 6.37 11.16 1.79
N ARG A 56 6.77 12.44 1.62
CA ARG A 56 8.01 12.96 2.20
C ARG A 56 8.01 12.90 3.73
N LEU A 57 6.97 13.44 4.36
CA LEU A 57 6.84 13.46 5.82
C LEU A 57 6.66 12.04 6.36
N GLY A 58 5.97 11.16 5.63
CA GLY A 58 5.82 9.75 5.98
C GLY A 58 7.15 9.02 6.02
N LEU A 59 8.01 9.17 5.01
CA LEU A 59 9.37 8.59 5.01
C LEU A 59 10.20 9.12 6.17
N GLU A 60 10.17 10.44 6.41
CA GLU A 60 10.89 11.07 7.52
C GLU A 60 10.43 10.50 8.88
N GLY A 61 9.12 10.35 9.08
CA GLY A 61 8.59 9.73 10.30
C GLY A 61 8.83 8.23 10.40
N GLY A 62 8.97 7.54 9.26
CA GLY A 62 9.37 6.13 9.17
C GLY A 62 10.85 5.87 9.47
N GLY A 63 11.62 6.92 9.75
CA GLY A 63 13.03 6.84 10.15
C GLY A 63 14.03 7.14 9.04
N MET A 64 13.57 7.49 7.84
CA MET A 64 14.46 7.93 6.76
C MET A 64 15.01 9.34 7.07
N ASP A 65 16.30 9.56 6.82
CA ASP A 65 16.90 10.90 6.94
C ASP A 65 16.21 11.91 6.02
N LYS A 66 16.11 13.17 6.46
CA LYS A 66 15.39 14.24 5.73
C LYS A 66 15.98 14.52 4.35
N ALA A 67 17.31 14.51 4.20
CA ALA A 67 17.95 14.76 2.93
C ALA A 67 17.70 13.60 1.96
N GLU A 68 17.73 12.36 2.45
CA GLU A 68 17.43 11.19 1.63
C GLU A 68 15.95 11.11 1.26
N ALA A 69 15.03 11.37 2.20
CA ALA A 69 13.59 11.44 1.91
C ALA A 69 13.29 12.47 0.81
N ARG A 70 13.90 13.66 0.88
CA ARG A 70 13.76 14.68 -0.18
C ARG A 70 14.29 14.18 -1.52
N LYS A 71 15.43 13.49 -1.54
CA LYS A 71 16.02 12.94 -2.77
C LYS A 71 15.16 11.83 -3.38
N MET A 72 14.62 10.94 -2.54
CA MET A 72 13.70 9.88 -2.97
C MET A 72 12.42 10.45 -3.55
N VAL A 73 11.80 11.42 -2.87
CA VAL A 73 10.59 12.10 -3.36
C VAL A 73 10.87 12.86 -4.65
N LYS A 74 11.98 13.58 -4.74
CA LYS A 74 12.36 14.24 -5.98
C LYS A 74 12.41 13.25 -7.15
N LYS A 75 13.16 12.15 -6.98
CA LYS A 75 13.39 11.17 -8.03
C LYS A 75 12.14 10.36 -8.42
N HIS A 76 11.32 9.98 -7.45
CA HIS A 76 10.24 9.02 -7.64
C HIS A 76 8.83 9.62 -7.61
N VAL A 77 8.72 10.93 -7.38
CA VAL A 77 7.43 11.66 -7.35
C VAL A 77 7.52 12.93 -8.22
N GLU A 78 8.49 13.80 -7.97
CA GLU A 78 8.55 15.10 -8.66
C GLU A 78 9.09 15.01 -10.10
N ASP A 79 10.01 14.07 -10.36
CA ASP A 79 10.59 13.82 -11.68
C ASP A 79 9.77 12.80 -12.52
N GLU A 80 8.63 12.32 -11.99
CA GLU A 80 7.73 11.33 -12.60
C GLU A 80 6.31 11.89 -12.78
N PRO A 81 5.43 11.25 -13.57
CA PRO A 81 4.02 11.65 -13.65
C PRO A 81 3.34 11.56 -12.27
N LEU A 82 3.02 12.72 -11.67
CA LEU A 82 2.54 12.84 -10.29
C LEU A 82 1.33 11.96 -9.95
N GLY A 83 0.46 11.70 -10.93
CA GLY A 83 -0.71 10.82 -10.79
C GLY A 83 -0.35 9.40 -10.32
N ALA A 84 0.84 8.91 -10.66
CA ALA A 84 1.33 7.59 -10.24
C ALA A 84 1.57 7.51 -8.72
N SER A 85 1.84 8.64 -8.06
CA SER A 85 2.13 8.70 -6.62
C SER A 85 0.91 9.00 -5.74
N VAL A 86 -0.24 9.32 -6.34
CA VAL A 86 -1.48 9.66 -5.61
C VAL A 86 -1.90 8.53 -4.67
N MET A 87 -1.78 7.27 -5.12
CA MET A 87 -2.18 6.13 -4.30
C MET A 87 -1.21 5.83 -3.16
N THR A 88 0.08 6.12 -3.36
CA THR A 88 1.06 6.08 -2.26
C THR A 88 0.73 7.14 -1.21
N ALA A 89 0.49 8.40 -1.63
CA ALA A 89 0.12 9.47 -0.69
C ALA A 89 -1.18 9.16 0.07
N HIS A 90 -2.18 8.63 -0.64
CA HIS A 90 -3.44 8.19 -0.05
C HIS A 90 -3.22 7.08 0.99
N ALA A 91 -2.46 6.03 0.67
CA ALA A 91 -2.20 4.92 1.58
C ALA A 91 -1.50 5.38 2.86
N VAL A 92 -0.46 6.21 2.73
CA VAL A 92 0.28 6.77 3.88
C VAL A 92 -0.62 7.60 4.78
N LEU A 93 -1.45 8.47 4.20
CA LEU A 93 -2.34 9.33 4.96
C LEU A 93 -3.52 8.55 5.58
N ALA A 94 -4.10 7.60 4.86
CA ALA A 94 -5.16 6.74 5.37
C ALA A 94 -4.70 5.89 6.56
N ALA A 95 -3.51 5.29 6.48
CA ALA A 95 -2.92 4.53 7.58
C ALA A 95 -2.74 5.39 8.83
N ALA A 96 -2.35 6.65 8.68
CA ALA A 96 -2.21 7.57 9.80
C ALA A 96 -3.55 7.95 10.46
N LEU A 97 -4.65 8.02 9.69
CA LEU A 97 -5.95 8.44 10.18
C LEU A 97 -6.81 7.30 10.71
N TYR A 98 -6.70 6.12 10.12
CA TYR A 98 -7.58 4.99 10.39
C TYR A 98 -6.85 3.75 10.91
N GLY A 99 -5.52 3.79 10.92
CA GLY A 99 -4.70 2.60 11.15
C GLY A 99 -4.54 1.77 9.87
N VAL A 100 -3.64 0.80 9.94
CA VAL A 100 -3.60 -0.30 8.97
C VAL A 100 -4.61 -1.33 9.48
N GLU A 101 -5.58 -1.73 8.67
CA GLU A 101 -6.46 -2.85 8.98
C GLU A 101 -5.53 -4.06 9.16
N ASP A 102 -5.53 -4.71 10.34
CA ASP A 102 -4.62 -5.82 10.61
C ASP A 102 -4.97 -6.96 9.63
N ASP A 103 -4.23 -7.08 8.52
CA ASP A 103 -4.33 -8.24 7.63
C ASP A 103 -3.92 -9.49 8.45
N PRO A 104 -4.72 -10.58 8.45
CA PRO A 104 -4.34 -11.79 9.15
C PRO A 104 -3.02 -12.30 8.56
N VAL A 105 -1.99 -12.41 9.39
CA VAL A 105 -0.68 -12.98 9.05
C VAL A 105 -0.88 -14.35 8.40
N GLY A 106 -0.80 -14.40 7.09
CA GLY A 106 -0.71 -15.61 6.29
C GLY A 106 0.71 -15.69 5.75
N GLU A 107 1.58 -16.45 6.41
CA GLU A 107 2.82 -16.91 5.82
C GLU A 107 2.47 -17.74 4.56
N SER A 108 2.66 -17.18 3.38
CA SER A 108 2.89 -18.01 2.21
C SER A 108 4.39 -18.31 2.14
N GLU A 109 4.82 -19.29 2.93
CA GLU A 109 6.09 -19.98 2.73
C GLU A 109 6.14 -20.48 1.28
N ALA A 110 7.01 -19.85 0.50
CA ALA A 110 7.31 -20.26 -0.86
C ALA A 110 8.26 -21.47 -0.82
N GLY A 111 7.70 -22.65 -1.12
CA GLY A 111 8.38 -23.66 -1.91
C GLY A 111 8.86 -24.92 -1.19
N GLU A 112 8.26 -26.05 -1.54
CA GLU A 112 9.06 -27.24 -1.80
C GLU A 112 8.52 -28.03 -2.99
N ALA A 113 9.37 -28.13 -4.01
CA ALA A 113 9.14 -28.97 -5.17
C ALA A 113 9.33 -30.44 -4.79
N THR A 114 8.35 -31.29 -5.07
CA THR A 114 8.57 -32.62 -5.68
C THR A 114 7.25 -33.09 -6.27
N SER A 115 7.08 -32.85 -7.57
CA SER A 115 6.21 -33.70 -8.39
C SER A 115 7.08 -34.85 -8.91
N ARG A 116 6.99 -36.01 -8.26
CA ARG A 116 7.44 -37.30 -8.82
C ARG A 116 6.48 -38.40 -8.39
N ASN A 117 5.64 -38.78 -9.35
CA ASN A 117 5.01 -40.08 -9.57
C ASN A 117 4.95 -41.08 -8.42
N LEU A 118 3.73 -41.46 -8.03
CA LEU A 118 3.38 -42.87 -7.80
C LEU A 118 2.00 -43.15 -8.42
N SER A 119 2.01 -43.81 -9.56
CA SER A 119 0.85 -44.51 -10.12
C SER A 119 0.49 -45.71 -9.22
N ARG A 120 -0.79 -45.94 -8.92
CA ARG A 120 -1.35 -47.29 -8.81
C ARG A 120 -2.89 -47.26 -8.97
N ALA A 121 -3.34 -48.25 -9.73
CA ALA A 121 -4.59 -48.37 -10.48
C ALA A 121 -5.82 -48.84 -9.68
N ASP A 122 -6.95 -48.83 -10.41
CA ASP A 122 -8.23 -49.56 -10.24
C ASP A 122 -8.98 -49.31 -8.92
N ASP A 123 -10.26 -48.96 -8.93
CA ASP A 123 -11.32 -49.70 -9.59
C ASP A 123 -12.36 -48.80 -10.28
N GLY A 124 -12.74 -49.22 -11.48
CA GLY A 124 -13.83 -48.64 -12.24
C GLY A 124 -15.22 -49.03 -11.71
N ALA A 125 -16.11 -48.06 -11.70
CA ALA A 125 -17.54 -48.26 -11.94
C ALA A 125 -18.19 -46.94 -12.39
N SER A 126 -18.38 -46.77 -13.69
CA SER A 126 -19.53 -46.03 -14.24
C SER A 126 -20.60 -47.07 -14.61
N PRO A 127 -21.90 -46.77 -14.79
CA PRO A 127 -22.55 -45.50 -15.18
C PRO A 127 -23.84 -45.22 -14.32
N ALA A 128 -24.77 -44.29 -14.55
CA ALA A 128 -25.29 -43.73 -15.80
C ALA A 128 -26.03 -42.38 -15.60
N SER A 129 -25.83 -41.50 -16.59
CA SER A 129 -26.77 -40.44 -16.99
C SER A 129 -28.09 -41.05 -17.47
N THR A 130 -29.19 -40.32 -17.25
CA THR A 130 -30.24 -39.97 -18.24
C THR A 130 -31.12 -38.90 -17.56
N ASP A 131 -31.02 -37.65 -18.00
CA ASP A 131 -31.91 -36.95 -18.97
C ASP A 131 -33.34 -36.74 -18.44
N GLY A 132 -33.75 -35.46 -18.30
CA GLY A 132 -35.17 -35.07 -18.35
C GLY A 132 -35.73 -35.31 -19.77
N PRO A 133 -37.04 -35.15 -20.05
CA PRO A 133 -37.73 -33.86 -19.91
C PRO A 133 -39.25 -33.95 -19.61
N GLU A 134 -39.90 -32.78 -19.71
CA GLU A 134 -41.34 -32.43 -19.75
C GLU A 134 -42.10 -32.21 -18.44
#